data_AF-A0A9Q9IFK5-F1
#
_entry.id   AF-A0A9Q9IFK5-F1
#
_cell.length_a   1.000
_cell.length_b   1.000
_cell.length_c   1.000
_cell.angle_alpha   90.00
_cell.angle_beta   90.00
_cell.angle_gamma   90.00
#
_symmetry.space_group_name_H-M   'P 1'
#
loop_
_entity.id
_entity.type
_entity.pdbx_description
1 polymer ?
#
loop_
_entity_poly.entity_id
_entity_poly.type
_entity_poly.pdbx_seq_one_letter_code
_entity_poly.pdbx_strand_id
1 'polypeptide(L)'
;MRRLSVVVAAALIAVGSAVAVGVAAPAALADTQICTKYGSTSIQGGKYIVQNNVWGDDTTQCINVTNTGFSVTSAVHNLPQNGAPAAYPSIYAGCHYGNCTSGSGLPLRVSDSRFSTISTSVSMSYPNNGSVYDASYDVWFDPTPRTDGQNTGAELMVWLNKTGSVHAAGSQVGTVNLAGANWEVWYANYGWNVVSYVRQGSTSSINFNIATFYRDMLNRGYAQNSWYITSVQAGFEPWVNGTGLAVNNFSYSIGGGSDPGQGKRIVGAQSGRCVDVPNSSQSAGTRVQLWDCNGQANQSWTYTSGKQLQVYGNMCLDANGKGTSNGTAVIIWSCNGQSNQQWNVNSNGTITGVQSGLCLDAPGTANGTQLQLWSCGGQANQRFSLS
;
A
#
# COMPACT_ATOMS: atom_id res chain seq x y z
N MET A 1 10.32 43.17 -84.24
CA MET A 1 9.27 43.64 -83.31
C MET A 1 9.66 43.22 -81.90
N ARG A 2 9.96 44.20 -81.03
CA ARG A 2 10.28 44.00 -79.60
C ARG A 2 9.05 43.45 -78.86
N ARG A 3 9.23 42.45 -78.00
CA ARG A 3 8.44 42.30 -76.76
C ARG A 3 9.34 41.78 -75.63
N LEU A 4 9.46 42.61 -74.59
CA LEU A 4 9.97 42.27 -73.26
C LEU A 4 9.02 41.27 -72.58
N SER A 5 9.56 40.37 -71.76
CA SER A 5 8.85 39.68 -70.67
C SER A 5 9.91 39.24 -69.65
N VAL A 6 10.21 40.09 -68.66
CA VAL A 6 9.75 39.99 -67.26
C VAL A 6 10.23 38.70 -66.58
N VAL A 7 11.29 38.86 -65.77
CA VAL A 7 11.79 37.87 -64.82
C VAL A 7 10.86 37.86 -63.60
N VAL A 8 10.27 36.72 -63.28
CA VAL A 8 9.55 36.50 -62.01
C VAL A 8 10.37 35.52 -61.18
N ALA A 9 10.92 36.00 -60.07
CA ALA A 9 11.59 35.19 -59.07
C ALA A 9 10.53 34.42 -58.25
N ALA A 10 10.57 33.10 -58.29
CA ALA A 10 9.76 32.24 -57.43
C ALA A 10 10.44 32.06 -56.08
N ALA A 11 9.86 32.62 -55.02
CA ALA A 11 10.26 32.39 -53.64
C ALA A 11 9.86 30.96 -53.21
N LEU A 12 10.85 30.14 -52.86
CA LEU A 12 10.67 28.84 -52.23
C LEU A 12 10.20 29.04 -50.77
N ILE A 13 8.92 28.80 -50.50
CA ILE A 13 8.40 28.66 -49.14
C ILE A 13 8.60 27.21 -48.71
N ALA A 14 9.60 26.96 -47.87
CA ALA A 14 9.76 25.68 -47.19
C ALA A 14 8.73 25.58 -46.06
N VAL A 15 7.66 24.80 -46.28
CA VAL A 15 6.74 24.41 -45.21
C VAL A 15 7.41 23.29 -44.41
N GLY A 16 7.99 23.65 -43.26
CA GLY A 16 8.47 22.68 -42.29
C GLY A 16 7.29 22.01 -41.60
N SER A 17 6.98 20.78 -41.99
CA SER A 17 6.00 19.94 -41.28
C SER A 17 6.57 19.54 -39.91
N ALA A 18 6.17 20.26 -38.86
CA ALA A 18 6.40 19.81 -37.50
C ALA A 18 5.51 18.58 -37.24
N VAL A 19 6.12 17.39 -37.28
CA VAL A 19 5.48 16.17 -36.79
C VAL A 19 5.45 16.29 -35.26
N ALA A 20 4.31 16.71 -34.73
CA ALA A 20 4.03 16.59 -33.32
C ALA A 20 3.93 15.10 -32.98
N VAL A 21 5.00 14.52 -32.44
CA VAL A 21 4.95 13.21 -31.78
C VAL A 21 4.14 13.44 -30.51
N GLY A 22 2.82 13.26 -30.61
CA GLY A 22 1.95 13.21 -29.46
C GLY A 22 2.37 12.01 -28.61
N VAL A 23 3.09 12.26 -27.52
CA VAL A 23 3.21 11.27 -26.45
C VAL A 23 1.79 11.12 -25.92
N ALA A 24 1.11 10.04 -26.32
CA ALA A 24 -0.16 9.69 -25.74
C ALA A 24 0.06 9.57 -24.23
N ALA A 25 -0.52 10.49 -23.47
CA ALA A 25 -0.69 10.28 -22.04
C ALA A 25 -1.38 8.92 -21.86
N PRO A 26 -0.95 8.08 -20.91
CA PRO A 26 -1.68 6.85 -20.64
C PRO A 26 -3.14 7.23 -20.39
N ALA A 27 -4.05 6.57 -21.10
CA ALA A 27 -5.48 6.77 -20.89
C ALA A 27 -5.76 6.63 -19.39
N ALA A 28 -6.40 7.64 -18.79
CA ALA A 28 -6.93 7.48 -17.45
C ALA A 28 -7.80 6.22 -17.47
N LEU A 29 -7.47 5.22 -16.64
CA LEU A 29 -8.31 4.03 -16.50
C LEU A 29 -9.68 4.51 -16.04
N ALA A 30 -10.69 4.39 -16.89
CA ALA A 30 -12.06 4.71 -16.53
C ALA A 30 -12.48 3.80 -15.37
N ASP A 31 -13.23 4.36 -14.42
CA ASP A 31 -13.76 3.59 -13.31
C ASP A 31 -14.58 2.40 -13.82
N THR A 32 -14.44 1.25 -13.17
CA THR A 32 -15.14 0.02 -13.55
C THR A 32 -16.36 -0.18 -12.65
N GLN A 33 -17.57 -0.12 -13.22
CA GLN A 33 -18.79 -0.45 -12.49
C GLN A 33 -19.03 -1.97 -12.49
N ILE A 34 -19.33 -2.53 -11.31
CA ILE A 34 -19.64 -3.94 -11.11
C ILE A 34 -20.97 -4.05 -10.35
N CYS A 35 -21.96 -4.73 -10.94
CA CYS A 35 -23.27 -4.98 -10.32
C CYS A 35 -23.62 -6.47 -10.19
N THR A 36 -22.80 -7.36 -10.75
CA THR A 36 -23.03 -8.80 -10.66
C THR A 36 -22.72 -9.28 -9.24
N LYS A 37 -23.51 -10.24 -8.74
CA LYS A 37 -23.46 -10.76 -7.35
C LYS A 37 -22.03 -11.07 -6.88
N TYR A 38 -21.27 -11.80 -7.71
CA TYR A 38 -19.87 -12.17 -7.46
C TYR A 38 -18.89 -11.53 -8.45
N GLY A 39 -19.26 -10.40 -9.05
CA GLY A 39 -18.38 -9.67 -9.95
C GLY A 39 -17.14 -9.16 -9.22
N SER A 40 -15.99 -9.20 -9.90
CA SER A 40 -14.73 -8.67 -9.39
C SER A 40 -13.87 -8.13 -10.52
N THR A 41 -12.90 -7.28 -10.20
CA THR A 41 -11.89 -6.78 -11.13
C THR A 41 -10.54 -6.61 -10.44
N SER A 42 -9.46 -6.73 -11.20
CA SER A 42 -8.10 -6.47 -10.74
C SER A 42 -7.72 -5.00 -10.90
N ILE A 43 -6.97 -4.45 -9.95
CA ILE A 43 -6.41 -3.10 -10.02
C ILE A 43 -4.90 -3.12 -9.79
N GLN A 44 -4.21 -2.04 -10.14
CA GLN A 44 -2.74 -1.89 -9.96
C GLN A 44 -1.94 -3.08 -10.53
N GLY A 45 -2.26 -3.50 -11.76
CA GLY A 45 -1.58 -4.63 -12.40
C GLY A 45 -1.86 -5.99 -11.76
N GLY A 46 -3.00 -6.15 -11.09
CA GLY A 46 -3.37 -7.39 -10.39
C GLY A 46 -2.88 -7.48 -8.96
N LYS A 47 -2.24 -6.42 -8.44
CA LYS A 47 -1.79 -6.36 -7.04
C LYS A 47 -2.95 -6.52 -6.05
N TYR A 48 -4.11 -5.95 -6.40
CA TYR A 48 -5.34 -6.07 -5.61
C TYR A 48 -6.50 -6.52 -6.50
N ILE A 49 -7.47 -7.19 -5.89
CA ILE A 49 -8.77 -7.48 -6.50
C ILE A 49 -9.83 -6.75 -5.69
N VAL A 50 -10.79 -6.17 -6.39
CA VAL A 50 -12.00 -5.58 -5.81
C VAL A 50 -13.19 -6.43 -6.20
N GLN A 51 -14.05 -6.76 -5.24
CA GLN A 51 -15.20 -7.65 -5.42
C GLN A 51 -16.49 -7.05 -4.88
N ASN A 52 -17.61 -7.31 -5.57
CA ASN A 52 -18.94 -6.89 -5.14
C ASN A 52 -19.48 -7.78 -4.01
N ASN A 53 -19.26 -9.10 -4.15
CA ASN A 53 -19.46 -10.13 -3.12
C ASN A 53 -20.76 -9.99 -2.30
N VAL A 54 -21.90 -10.01 -2.99
CA VAL A 54 -23.23 -10.01 -2.36
C VAL A 54 -23.59 -11.45 -2.00
N TRP A 55 -22.95 -12.02 -0.98
CA TRP A 55 -23.06 -13.45 -0.69
C TRP A 55 -24.30 -13.83 0.14
N GLY A 56 -24.81 -12.91 0.96
CA GLY A 56 -25.86 -13.15 1.97
C GLY A 56 -27.27 -12.72 1.56
N ASP A 57 -27.44 -12.16 0.36
CA ASP A 57 -28.72 -11.64 -0.14
C ASP A 57 -28.81 -11.80 -1.67
N ASP A 58 -30.00 -11.54 -2.23
CA ASP A 58 -30.26 -11.50 -3.67
C ASP A 58 -30.64 -10.10 -4.18
N THR A 59 -30.76 -9.11 -3.29
CA THR A 59 -30.99 -7.73 -3.72
C THR A 59 -29.77 -7.15 -4.45
N THR A 60 -30.02 -6.24 -5.38
CA THR A 60 -28.97 -5.68 -6.24
C THR A 60 -28.04 -4.74 -5.45
N GLN A 61 -26.74 -4.97 -5.60
CA GLN A 61 -25.68 -4.05 -5.18
C GLN A 61 -24.76 -3.75 -6.37
N CYS A 62 -24.33 -2.49 -6.49
CA CYS A 62 -23.32 -2.05 -7.44
C CYS A 62 -22.18 -1.33 -6.74
N ILE A 63 -20.95 -1.58 -7.19
CA ILE A 63 -19.75 -0.84 -6.81
C ILE A 63 -19.12 -0.17 -8.04
N ASN A 64 -18.50 0.99 -7.82
CA ASN A 64 -17.64 1.66 -8.79
C ASN A 64 -16.18 1.54 -8.32
N VAL A 65 -15.36 0.87 -9.10
CA VAL A 65 -13.97 0.54 -8.76
C VAL A 65 -13.03 1.58 -9.35
N THR A 66 -12.14 2.10 -8.52
CA THR A 66 -11.07 3.04 -8.88
C THR A 66 -9.71 2.34 -8.78
N ASN A 67 -8.62 3.02 -9.16
CA ASN A 67 -7.27 2.44 -9.05
C ASN A 67 -6.77 2.28 -7.59
N THR A 68 -7.45 2.86 -6.59
CA THR A 68 -7.03 2.80 -5.17
C THR A 68 -8.07 2.16 -4.24
N GLY A 69 -9.28 1.88 -4.73
CA GLY A 69 -10.35 1.30 -3.94
C GLY A 69 -11.68 1.25 -4.69
N PHE A 70 -12.78 1.53 -4.02
CA PHE A 70 -14.13 1.50 -4.61
C PHE A 70 -15.14 2.30 -3.80
N SER A 71 -16.29 2.61 -4.41
CA SER A 71 -17.49 3.09 -3.72
C SER A 71 -18.70 2.23 -4.04
N VAL A 72 -19.58 2.03 -3.08
CA VAL A 72 -20.89 1.39 -3.26
C VAL A 72 -21.83 2.44 -3.87
N THR A 73 -22.21 2.26 -5.12
CA THR A 73 -23.05 3.23 -5.86
C THR A 73 -24.54 2.94 -5.72
N SER A 74 -24.90 1.69 -5.39
CA SER A 74 -26.26 1.28 -5.08
C SER A 74 -26.22 0.06 -4.17
N ALA A 75 -26.97 0.09 -3.07
CA ALA A 75 -27.26 -1.06 -2.22
C ALA A 75 -28.60 -0.83 -1.53
N VAL A 76 -29.53 -1.76 -1.68
CA VAL A 76 -30.92 -1.67 -1.16
C VAL A 76 -31.26 -2.80 -0.20
N HIS A 77 -30.24 -3.34 0.47
CA HIS A 77 -30.37 -4.40 1.47
C HIS A 77 -31.31 -3.99 2.61
N ASN A 78 -32.02 -4.96 3.18
CA ASN A 78 -32.90 -4.76 4.32
C ASN A 78 -33.01 -6.04 5.17
N LEU A 79 -31.88 -6.46 5.74
CA LEU A 79 -31.78 -7.66 6.56
C LEU A 79 -31.87 -7.37 8.08
N PRO A 80 -32.33 -8.34 8.89
CA PRO A 80 -32.28 -8.25 10.35
C PRO A 80 -30.84 -8.10 10.87
N GLN A 81 -30.63 -7.18 11.81
CA GLN A 81 -29.30 -6.83 12.34
C GLN A 81 -28.71 -7.86 13.32
N ASN A 82 -29.48 -8.91 13.65
CA ASN A 82 -29.07 -10.04 14.49
C ASN A 82 -28.70 -11.29 13.66
N GLY A 83 -28.64 -11.17 12.34
CA GLY A 83 -28.24 -12.23 11.40
C GLY A 83 -26.99 -11.86 10.61
N ALA A 84 -26.69 -12.65 9.58
CA ALA A 84 -25.62 -12.37 8.63
C ALA A 84 -25.89 -11.08 7.83
N PRO A 85 -24.83 -10.37 7.39
CA PRO A 85 -24.96 -9.24 6.48
C PRO A 85 -25.34 -9.72 5.08
N ALA A 86 -25.74 -8.77 4.23
CA ALA A 86 -26.17 -9.06 2.87
C ALA A 86 -24.99 -9.29 1.91
N ALA A 87 -23.86 -8.64 2.17
CA ALA A 87 -22.72 -8.61 1.28
C ALA A 87 -21.43 -8.37 2.06
N TYR A 88 -20.31 -8.52 1.38
CA TYR A 88 -19.02 -7.98 1.81
C TYR A 88 -18.25 -7.41 0.62
N PRO A 89 -18.71 -6.26 0.03
CA PRO A 89 -17.92 -5.57 -0.98
C PRO A 89 -16.58 -5.16 -0.39
N SER A 90 -15.50 -5.61 -1.02
CA SER A 90 -14.17 -5.47 -0.44
C SER A 90 -13.07 -5.39 -1.50
N ILE A 91 -11.92 -4.88 -1.07
CA ILE A 91 -10.64 -4.93 -1.78
C ILE A 91 -9.70 -5.85 -1.01
N TYR A 92 -8.91 -6.66 -1.70
CA TYR A 92 -8.01 -7.61 -1.04
C TYR A 92 -6.69 -7.86 -1.75
N ALA A 93 -5.73 -8.37 -0.97
CA ALA A 93 -4.52 -9.05 -1.41
C ALA A 93 -4.54 -10.51 -0.93
N GLY A 94 -4.09 -11.44 -1.77
CA GLY A 94 -4.08 -12.88 -1.49
C GLY A 94 -5.05 -13.66 -2.37
N CYS A 95 -5.56 -14.77 -1.84
CA CYS A 95 -6.47 -15.68 -2.55
C CYS A 95 -7.82 -15.79 -1.83
N HIS A 96 -8.90 -15.68 -2.60
CA HIS A 96 -10.27 -15.84 -2.12
C HIS A 96 -11.08 -16.63 -3.15
N TYR A 97 -11.56 -17.82 -2.77
CA TYR A 97 -12.36 -18.71 -3.64
C TYR A 97 -11.75 -18.90 -5.05
N GLY A 98 -10.46 -19.19 -5.11
CA GLY A 98 -9.73 -19.46 -6.35
C GLY A 98 -9.28 -18.20 -7.09
N ASN A 99 -9.78 -17.02 -6.72
CA ASN A 99 -9.38 -15.75 -7.30
C ASN A 99 -8.21 -15.15 -6.51
N CYS A 100 -7.04 -15.07 -7.13
CA CYS A 100 -5.80 -14.69 -6.48
C CYS A 100 -5.17 -13.45 -7.11
N THR A 101 -4.71 -12.52 -6.27
CA THR A 101 -3.93 -11.36 -6.70
C THR A 101 -2.50 -11.75 -7.11
N SER A 102 -1.92 -11.00 -8.03
CA SER A 102 -0.54 -11.12 -8.47
C SER A 102 0.44 -10.58 -7.42
N GLY A 103 1.46 -11.38 -7.06
CA GLY A 103 2.58 -10.91 -6.24
C GLY A 103 2.28 -10.64 -4.77
N SER A 104 1.16 -11.13 -4.22
CA SER A 104 0.80 -10.94 -2.80
C SER A 104 1.75 -11.64 -1.82
N GLY A 105 2.44 -12.69 -2.27
CA GLY A 105 3.22 -13.57 -1.40
C GLY A 105 2.36 -14.45 -0.48
N LEU A 106 1.04 -14.52 -0.72
CA LEU A 106 0.09 -15.38 0.00
C LEU A 106 -0.35 -16.56 -0.88
N PRO A 107 -0.62 -17.75 -0.31
CA PRO A 107 -0.60 -18.05 1.13
C PRO A 107 0.79 -18.10 1.76
N LEU A 108 0.93 -17.58 2.98
CA LEU A 108 2.18 -17.56 3.73
C LEU A 108 2.00 -18.24 5.08
N ARG A 109 2.91 -19.16 5.44
CA ARG A 109 2.89 -19.77 6.77
C ARG A 109 3.18 -18.71 7.84
N VAL A 110 2.39 -18.71 8.91
CA VAL A 110 2.52 -17.77 10.03
C VAL A 110 3.89 -17.84 10.69
N SER A 111 4.50 -19.04 10.74
CA SER A 111 5.85 -19.22 11.26
C SER A 111 6.97 -18.62 10.40
N ASP A 112 6.67 -18.18 9.17
CA ASP A 112 7.63 -17.53 8.29
C ASP A 112 7.99 -16.14 8.85
N SER A 113 9.28 -15.78 8.82
CA SER A 113 9.75 -14.49 9.36
C SER A 113 9.09 -13.29 8.67
N ARG A 114 8.69 -13.44 7.40
CA ARG A 114 7.98 -12.42 6.63
C ARG A 114 6.58 -12.14 7.17
N PHE A 115 5.93 -13.07 7.88
CA PHE A 115 4.59 -12.85 8.45
C PHE A 115 4.58 -11.63 9.38
N SER A 116 5.62 -11.50 10.21
CA SER A 116 5.80 -10.38 11.12
C SER A 116 6.02 -9.02 10.43
N THR A 117 6.19 -9.02 9.11
CA THR A 117 6.40 -7.81 8.31
C THR A 117 5.17 -7.43 7.48
N ILE A 118 4.08 -8.22 7.55
CA ILE A 118 2.88 -7.91 6.79
C ILE A 118 2.20 -6.67 7.37
N SER A 119 2.18 -5.60 6.60
CA SER A 119 1.51 -4.34 6.95
C SER A 119 0.36 -4.05 6.00
N THR A 120 -0.68 -3.43 6.53
CA THR A 120 -1.82 -2.96 5.75
C THR A 120 -2.30 -1.61 6.25
N SER A 121 -2.87 -0.82 5.34
CA SER A 121 -3.63 0.37 5.70
C SER A 121 -4.89 0.50 4.87
N VAL A 122 -5.89 1.18 5.43
CA VAL A 122 -7.12 1.54 4.72
C VAL A 122 -7.57 2.94 5.11
N SER A 123 -8.17 3.64 4.17
CA SER A 123 -8.96 4.86 4.38
C SER A 123 -10.34 4.65 3.79
N MET A 124 -11.39 4.98 4.55
CA MET A 124 -12.78 4.70 4.22
C MET A 124 -13.65 5.94 4.40
N SER A 125 -14.73 6.01 3.63
CA SER A 125 -15.77 7.04 3.75
C SER A 125 -17.08 6.40 4.20
N TYR A 126 -17.74 7.08 5.13
CA TYR A 126 -18.95 6.61 5.81
C TYR A 126 -20.11 7.57 5.50
N PRO A 127 -21.16 7.14 4.80
CA PRO A 127 -22.29 8.00 4.51
C PRO A 127 -23.15 8.16 5.78
N ASN A 128 -23.71 9.36 5.96
CA ASN A 128 -24.72 9.62 6.98
C ASN A 128 -26.12 9.59 6.33
N ASN A 129 -26.57 8.40 5.97
CA ASN A 129 -27.82 8.19 5.21
C ASN A 129 -28.71 7.07 5.80
N GLY A 130 -28.51 6.72 7.07
CA GLY A 130 -29.27 5.67 7.73
C GLY A 130 -28.92 4.24 7.33
N SER A 131 -27.83 4.03 6.58
CA SER A 131 -27.30 2.69 6.32
C SER A 131 -26.85 2.01 7.61
N VAL A 132 -27.10 0.71 7.72
CA VAL A 132 -26.66 -0.15 8.83
C VAL A 132 -25.59 -1.09 8.30
N TYR A 133 -24.38 -0.95 8.81
CA TYR A 133 -23.21 -1.68 8.35
C TYR A 133 -22.14 -1.75 9.43
N ASP A 134 -21.15 -2.62 9.23
CA ASP A 134 -19.80 -2.38 9.73
C ASP A 134 -18.82 -2.05 8.60
N ALA A 135 -17.69 -1.45 9.00
CA ALA A 135 -16.54 -1.24 8.14
C ALA A 135 -15.36 -2.00 8.75
N SER A 136 -14.87 -3.01 8.04
CA SER A 136 -14.05 -4.05 8.64
C SER A 136 -12.97 -4.59 7.71
N TYR A 137 -11.90 -5.09 8.31
CA TYR A 137 -11.02 -6.06 7.66
C TYR A 137 -11.51 -7.47 7.90
N ASP A 138 -11.35 -8.33 6.90
CA ASP A 138 -11.40 -9.79 7.00
C ASP A 138 -10.05 -10.37 6.60
N VAL A 139 -9.40 -11.06 7.53
CA VAL A 139 -8.11 -11.70 7.29
C VAL A 139 -8.25 -13.20 7.51
N TRP A 140 -8.00 -13.96 6.45
CA TRP A 140 -8.27 -15.39 6.44
C TRP A 140 -7.02 -16.22 6.70
N PHE A 141 -7.21 -17.27 7.50
CA PHE A 141 -6.18 -18.25 7.84
C PHE A 141 -6.68 -19.68 7.68
N ASP A 142 -5.79 -20.57 7.26
CA ASP A 142 -6.09 -21.98 7.03
C ASP A 142 -4.94 -22.89 7.49
N PRO A 143 -5.20 -24.13 7.94
CA PRO A 143 -4.15 -25.10 8.26
C PRO A 143 -3.27 -25.49 7.05
N THR A 144 -3.77 -25.29 5.84
CA THR A 144 -3.09 -25.57 4.57
C THR A 144 -2.85 -24.27 3.79
N PRO A 145 -1.94 -24.23 2.79
CA PRO A 145 -1.78 -23.07 1.91
C PRO A 145 -2.95 -22.97 0.91
N ARG A 146 -4.16 -22.80 1.44
CA ARG A 146 -5.41 -22.80 0.68
C ARG A 146 -5.51 -21.57 -0.22
N THR A 147 -5.90 -21.80 -1.47
CA THR A 147 -6.19 -20.75 -2.45
C THR A 147 -7.64 -20.76 -2.92
N ASP A 148 -8.36 -21.85 -2.67
CA ASP A 148 -9.75 -22.03 -3.12
C ASP A 148 -10.62 -22.73 -2.06
N GLY A 149 -11.91 -22.43 -2.11
CA GLY A 149 -12.93 -22.80 -1.14
C GLY A 149 -12.84 -22.02 0.18
N GLN A 150 -13.73 -22.38 1.10
CA GLN A 150 -13.82 -21.79 2.44
C GLN A 150 -12.57 -22.14 3.27
N ASN A 151 -11.99 -21.14 3.92
CA ASN A 151 -10.91 -21.35 4.90
C ASN A 151 -11.47 -22.00 6.17
N THR A 152 -10.65 -22.85 6.79
CA THR A 152 -11.05 -23.72 7.91
C THR A 152 -10.28 -23.45 9.21
N GLY A 153 -9.33 -22.52 9.19
CA GLY A 153 -8.52 -22.17 10.37
C GLY A 153 -9.19 -21.08 11.20
N ALA A 154 -9.01 -19.83 10.77
CA ALA A 154 -9.62 -18.68 11.41
C ALA A 154 -9.91 -17.53 10.44
N GLU A 155 -10.85 -16.73 10.87
CA GLU A 155 -11.23 -15.43 10.33
C GLU A 155 -10.92 -14.39 11.41
N LEU A 156 -9.97 -13.52 11.12
CA LEU A 156 -9.67 -12.36 11.95
C LEU A 156 -10.43 -11.18 11.37
N MET A 157 -11.39 -10.65 12.12
CA MET A 157 -12.06 -9.41 11.74
C MET A 157 -11.56 -8.23 12.57
N VAL A 158 -11.35 -7.07 11.93
CA VAL A 158 -11.00 -5.82 12.62
C VAL A 158 -12.01 -4.75 12.22
N TRP A 159 -12.97 -4.44 13.11
CA TRP A 159 -14.06 -3.51 12.83
C TRP A 159 -13.67 -2.09 13.23
N LEU A 160 -13.56 -1.20 12.23
CA LEU A 160 -13.15 0.21 12.38
C LEU A 160 -14.33 1.10 12.76
N ASN A 161 -15.52 0.75 12.27
CA ASN A 161 -16.77 1.47 12.48
C ASN A 161 -17.94 0.50 12.42
N LYS A 162 -19.05 0.85 13.08
CA LYS A 162 -20.34 0.19 12.91
C LYS A 162 -21.48 1.18 13.12
N THR A 163 -22.61 0.96 12.47
CA THR A 163 -23.84 1.74 12.66
C THR A 163 -25.00 0.82 13.04
N GLY A 164 -26.04 1.38 13.65
CA GLY A 164 -27.16 0.58 14.14
C GLY A 164 -26.78 -0.32 15.32
N SER A 165 -27.55 -1.40 15.49
CA SER A 165 -27.45 -2.36 16.59
C SER A 165 -26.67 -3.63 16.24
N VAL A 166 -25.99 -3.67 15.08
CA VAL A 166 -25.15 -4.81 14.69
C VAL A 166 -24.02 -5.03 15.69
N HIS A 167 -23.64 -6.29 15.84
CA HIS A 167 -22.55 -6.73 16.69
C HIS A 167 -21.79 -7.88 16.01
N ALA A 168 -20.54 -8.07 16.41
CA ALA A 168 -19.71 -9.16 15.90
C ALA A 168 -20.29 -10.53 16.27
N ALA A 169 -19.93 -11.55 15.50
CA ALA A 169 -20.38 -12.91 15.72
C ALA A 169 -19.99 -13.44 17.11
N GLY A 170 -20.88 -14.23 17.69
CA GLY A 170 -20.67 -14.91 18.98
C GLY A 170 -20.84 -13.99 20.18
N SER A 171 -19.88 -14.03 21.10
CA SER A 171 -19.95 -13.29 22.36
C SER A 171 -18.67 -12.52 22.65
N GLN A 172 -18.78 -11.38 23.32
CA GLN A 172 -17.63 -10.64 23.81
C GLN A 172 -16.89 -11.46 24.88
N VAL A 173 -15.58 -11.68 24.67
CA VAL A 173 -14.68 -12.44 25.55
C VAL A 173 -13.66 -11.57 26.27
N GLY A 174 -13.65 -10.26 26.00
CA GLY A 174 -12.85 -9.30 26.74
C GLY A 174 -12.57 -8.01 25.98
N THR A 175 -11.52 -7.32 26.39
CA THR A 175 -11.00 -6.11 25.74
C THR A 175 -9.48 -6.16 25.64
N VAL A 176 -8.89 -5.43 24.69
CA VAL A 176 -7.43 -5.33 24.52
C VAL A 176 -7.04 -3.97 23.94
N ASN A 177 -5.85 -3.47 24.29
CA ASN A 177 -5.24 -2.30 23.66
C ASN A 177 -4.21 -2.76 22.60
N LEU A 178 -4.49 -2.51 21.33
CA LEU A 178 -3.66 -2.89 20.20
C LEU A 178 -3.67 -1.79 19.15
N ALA A 179 -2.57 -1.62 18.40
CA ALA A 179 -2.49 -0.66 17.30
C ALA A 179 -2.97 0.76 17.65
N GLY A 180 -2.73 1.20 18.90
CA GLY A 180 -3.09 2.55 19.37
C GLY A 180 -4.58 2.76 19.70
N ALA A 181 -5.38 1.70 19.85
CA ALA A 181 -6.78 1.80 20.22
C ALA A 181 -7.21 0.68 21.18
N ASN A 182 -8.34 0.89 21.86
CA ASN A 182 -9.01 -0.15 22.64
C ASN A 182 -10.01 -0.89 21.75
N TRP A 183 -10.08 -2.20 21.92
CA TRP A 183 -10.92 -3.11 21.14
C TRP A 183 -11.68 -4.02 22.08
N GLU A 184 -12.97 -4.21 21.80
CA GLU A 184 -13.73 -5.35 22.32
C GLU A 184 -13.37 -6.59 21.50
N VAL A 185 -13.10 -7.70 22.18
CA VAL A 185 -12.75 -8.96 21.52
C VAL A 185 -13.96 -9.86 21.57
N TRP A 186 -14.41 -10.31 20.40
CA TRP A 186 -15.53 -11.21 20.22
C TRP A 186 -15.05 -12.53 19.63
N TYR A 187 -15.71 -13.62 20.01
CA TYR A 187 -15.36 -14.96 19.55
C TYR A 187 -16.59 -15.76 19.18
N ALA A 188 -16.53 -16.44 18.04
CA ALA A 188 -17.44 -17.49 17.61
C ALA A 188 -16.68 -18.66 16.98
N ASN A 189 -17.32 -19.82 16.88
CA ASN A 189 -16.82 -20.95 16.13
C ASN A 189 -17.95 -21.56 15.29
N TYR A 190 -17.76 -21.60 13.98
CA TYR A 190 -18.71 -22.17 13.01
C TYR A 190 -18.12 -23.35 12.23
N GLY A 191 -17.10 -24.02 12.78
CA GLY A 191 -16.23 -24.94 12.04
C GLY A 191 -14.89 -24.31 11.62
N TRP A 192 -14.80 -22.99 11.69
CA TRP A 192 -13.56 -22.21 11.80
C TRP A 192 -13.74 -21.19 12.94
N ASN A 193 -12.65 -20.65 13.47
CA ASN A 193 -12.71 -19.59 14.48
C ASN A 193 -13.03 -18.25 13.82
N VAL A 194 -13.98 -17.49 14.35
CA VAL A 194 -14.17 -16.07 14.01
C VAL A 194 -13.76 -15.26 15.23
N VAL A 195 -12.76 -14.40 15.06
CA VAL A 195 -12.23 -13.53 16.12
C VAL A 195 -12.32 -12.10 15.66
N SER A 196 -13.25 -11.34 16.23
CA SER A 196 -13.50 -9.96 15.84
C SER A 196 -12.98 -8.99 16.89
N TYR A 197 -12.27 -7.97 16.44
CA TYR A 197 -11.79 -6.85 17.25
C TYR A 197 -12.63 -5.63 16.90
N VAL A 198 -13.58 -5.28 17.77
CA VAL A 198 -14.51 -4.17 17.56
C VAL A 198 -13.96 -2.92 18.23
N ARG A 199 -13.65 -1.88 17.46
CA ARG A 199 -13.00 -0.68 18.00
C ARG A 199 -13.91 0.08 18.95
N GLN A 200 -13.38 0.45 20.12
CA GLN A 200 -14.04 1.41 21.00
C GLN A 200 -13.81 2.83 20.46
N GLY A 201 -14.83 3.33 19.76
CA GLY A 201 -14.81 4.59 19.02
C GLY A 201 -14.49 4.36 17.54
N SER A 202 -15.28 4.97 16.66
CA SER A 202 -15.11 4.80 15.21
C SER A 202 -13.85 5.50 14.69
N THR A 203 -13.24 4.94 13.65
CA THR A 203 -12.18 5.59 12.85
C THR A 203 -12.46 5.37 11.37
N SER A 204 -12.10 6.32 10.52
CA SER A 204 -12.17 6.18 9.06
C SER A 204 -10.90 5.64 8.43
N SER A 205 -9.82 5.50 9.21
CA SER A 205 -8.55 4.98 8.71
C SER A 205 -7.75 4.27 9.78
N ILE A 206 -6.91 3.32 9.36
CA ILE A 206 -5.96 2.62 10.21
C ILE A 206 -4.77 2.14 9.38
N ASN A 207 -3.61 2.04 10.02
CA ASN A 207 -2.43 1.34 9.52
C ASN A 207 -1.93 0.42 10.63
N PHE A 208 -1.72 -0.85 10.33
CA PHE A 208 -1.22 -1.81 11.30
C PHE A 208 -0.49 -2.99 10.65
N ASN A 209 0.27 -3.70 11.48
CA ASN A 209 0.85 -4.98 11.13
C ASN A 209 -0.11 -6.12 11.50
N ILE A 210 -0.35 -7.07 10.60
CA ILE A 210 -1.29 -8.18 10.82
C ILE A 210 -0.91 -9.00 12.06
N ALA A 211 0.39 -9.16 12.33
CA ALA A 211 0.87 -9.89 13.50
C ALA A 211 0.45 -9.24 14.83
N THR A 212 0.08 -7.96 14.85
CA THR A 212 -0.41 -7.29 16.06
C THR A 212 -1.66 -7.98 16.61
N PHE A 213 -2.67 -8.20 15.77
CA PHE A 213 -3.91 -8.87 16.16
C PHE A 213 -3.75 -10.39 16.20
N TYR A 214 -2.99 -10.96 15.27
CA TYR A 214 -2.80 -12.41 15.23
C TYR A 214 -2.08 -12.96 16.47
N ARG A 215 -1.12 -12.22 17.04
CA ARG A 215 -0.46 -12.62 18.30
C ARG A 215 -1.43 -12.63 19.48
N ASP A 216 -2.39 -11.71 19.52
CA ASP A 216 -3.43 -11.73 20.55
C ASP A 216 -4.35 -12.96 20.37
N MET A 217 -4.71 -13.32 19.13
CA MET A 217 -5.43 -14.57 18.86
C MET A 217 -4.64 -15.81 19.32
N LEU A 218 -3.32 -15.84 19.09
CA LEU A 218 -2.45 -16.92 19.56
C LEU A 218 -2.47 -17.04 21.10
N ASN A 219 -2.35 -15.91 21.80
CA ASN A 219 -2.37 -15.86 23.27
C ASN A 219 -3.71 -16.32 23.84
N ARG A 220 -4.80 -16.13 23.09
CA ARG A 220 -6.15 -16.58 23.46
C ARG A 220 -6.46 -18.02 23.05
N GLY A 221 -5.54 -18.69 22.34
CA GLY A 221 -5.75 -20.06 21.85
C GLY A 221 -6.68 -20.16 20.63
N TYR A 222 -6.93 -19.06 19.92
CA TYR A 222 -7.82 -19.03 18.74
C TYR A 222 -7.07 -19.17 17.40
N ALA A 223 -5.75 -19.30 17.44
CA ALA A 223 -4.87 -19.35 16.28
C ALA A 223 -3.72 -20.35 16.47
N GLN A 224 -3.01 -20.70 15.39
CA GLN A 224 -1.84 -21.58 15.44
C GLN A 224 -0.69 -21.09 14.53
N ASN A 225 0.55 -21.16 15.02
CA ASN A 225 1.74 -20.80 14.23
C ASN A 225 1.96 -21.69 12.99
N SER A 226 1.32 -22.87 12.94
CA SER A 226 1.40 -23.81 11.83
C SER A 226 0.53 -23.40 10.63
N TRP A 227 -0.45 -22.51 10.84
CA TRP A 227 -1.40 -22.08 9.81
C TRP A 227 -0.78 -21.13 8.79
N TYR A 228 -1.53 -20.88 7.73
CA TYR A 228 -1.21 -19.99 6.63
C TYR A 228 -2.18 -18.82 6.65
N ILE A 229 -1.69 -17.60 6.48
CA ILE A 229 -2.53 -16.48 6.05
C ILE A 229 -2.79 -16.62 4.55
N THR A 230 -4.04 -16.51 4.12
CA THR A 230 -4.46 -16.75 2.73
C THR A 230 -4.90 -15.46 2.02
N SER A 231 -5.55 -14.54 2.73
CA SER A 231 -5.89 -13.21 2.22
C SER A 231 -6.00 -12.15 3.31
N VAL A 232 -5.81 -10.88 2.92
CA VAL A 232 -6.08 -9.67 3.71
C VAL A 232 -7.08 -8.84 2.93
N GLN A 233 -8.27 -8.66 3.47
CA GLN A 233 -9.39 -7.97 2.83
C GLN A 233 -9.84 -6.79 3.68
N ALA A 234 -10.34 -5.73 3.05
CA ALA A 234 -10.98 -4.62 3.73
C ALA A 234 -12.22 -4.16 2.95
N GLY A 235 -13.32 -3.94 3.65
CA GLY A 235 -14.60 -3.67 3.04
C GLY A 235 -15.67 -3.27 4.05
N PHE A 236 -16.91 -3.62 3.70
CA PHE A 236 -18.08 -3.30 4.50
C PHE A 236 -19.01 -4.49 4.54
N GLU A 237 -19.62 -4.75 5.70
CA GLU A 237 -20.74 -5.68 5.83
C GLU A 237 -22.05 -4.88 5.97
N PRO A 238 -22.83 -4.65 4.90
CA PRO A 238 -24.11 -3.96 4.99
C PRO A 238 -25.27 -4.91 5.34
N TRP A 239 -26.11 -4.49 6.30
CA TRP A 239 -27.41 -5.11 6.59
C TRP A 239 -28.56 -4.30 5.99
N VAL A 240 -28.50 -2.97 6.10
CA VAL A 240 -29.54 -2.06 5.58
C VAL A 240 -28.89 -0.99 4.73
N ASN A 241 -29.35 -0.84 3.49
CA ASN A 241 -28.74 0.04 2.48
C ASN A 241 -27.23 -0.22 2.33
N GLY A 242 -26.43 0.82 2.06
CA GLY A 242 -24.97 0.70 1.84
C GLY A 242 -24.45 1.69 0.80
N THR A 243 -25.33 2.32 0.02
CA THR A 243 -24.97 3.36 -0.95
C THR A 243 -24.14 4.47 -0.30
N GLY A 244 -23.02 4.83 -0.92
CA GLY A 244 -22.11 5.88 -0.46
C GLY A 244 -20.97 5.41 0.44
N LEU A 245 -20.95 4.13 0.86
CA LEU A 245 -19.77 3.53 1.49
C LEU A 245 -18.62 3.50 0.49
N ALA A 246 -17.41 3.82 0.94
CA ALA A 246 -16.25 3.76 0.05
C ALA A 246 -14.97 3.35 0.77
N VAL A 247 -14.18 2.49 0.12
CA VAL A 247 -12.75 2.35 0.41
C VAL A 247 -12.01 3.32 -0.49
N ASN A 248 -11.47 4.39 0.08
CA ASN A 248 -10.78 5.45 -0.65
C ASN A 248 -9.37 4.99 -1.09
N ASN A 249 -8.68 4.30 -0.18
CA ASN A 249 -7.34 3.77 -0.40
C ASN A 249 -7.14 2.51 0.43
N PHE A 250 -6.54 1.48 -0.17
CA PHE A 250 -6.09 0.26 0.51
C PHE A 250 -4.61 0.00 0.18
N SER A 251 -3.85 -0.43 1.17
CA SER A 251 -2.50 -0.94 0.97
C SER A 251 -2.30 -2.27 1.70
N TYR A 252 -1.53 -3.14 1.07
CA TYR A 252 -1.00 -4.36 1.66
C TYR A 252 0.43 -4.54 1.20
N SER A 253 1.28 -5.03 2.11
CA SER A 253 2.62 -5.42 1.75
C SER A 253 3.23 -6.45 2.69
N ILE A 254 4.25 -7.16 2.19
CA ILE A 254 4.97 -8.24 2.86
C ILE A 254 6.47 -8.11 2.57
N GLY A 255 7.33 -8.47 3.53
CA GLY A 255 8.79 -8.40 3.39
C GLY A 255 9.40 -7.05 3.79
N GLY A 256 8.65 -6.20 4.48
CA GLY A 256 9.11 -4.88 4.92
C GLY A 256 9.21 -3.84 3.79
N GLY A 257 8.84 -4.19 2.55
CA GLY A 257 8.55 -3.19 1.54
C GLY A 257 7.16 -2.64 1.83
N SER A 258 7.01 -1.39 2.26
CA SER A 258 5.72 -0.72 2.17
C SER A 258 5.35 -0.51 0.70
N ASP A 259 4.06 -0.53 0.43
CA ASP A 259 3.42 -0.18 -0.83
C ASP A 259 4.11 1.01 -1.54
N PRO A 260 4.34 0.96 -2.88
CA PRO A 260 4.79 2.08 -3.71
C PRO A 260 4.02 3.41 -3.55
N GLY A 261 2.94 3.45 -2.76
CA GLY A 261 2.18 4.65 -2.43
C GLY A 261 2.53 5.36 -1.10
N GLN A 262 3.40 4.82 -0.23
CA GLN A 262 3.73 5.46 1.08
C GLN A 262 5.20 5.38 1.53
N GLY A 263 6.18 5.26 0.63
CA GLY A 263 7.55 5.61 1.00
C GLY A 263 7.64 7.09 1.35
N LYS A 264 8.36 7.42 2.42
CA LYS A 264 8.61 8.81 2.84
C LYS A 264 9.60 9.46 1.89
N ARG A 265 9.48 10.78 1.71
CA ARG A 265 10.53 11.56 1.07
C ARG A 265 11.68 11.72 2.04
N ILE A 266 12.92 11.60 1.56
CA ILE A 266 14.11 11.99 2.32
C ILE A 266 14.48 13.38 1.83
N VAL A 267 14.19 14.42 2.61
CA VAL A 267 14.36 15.82 2.20
C VAL A 267 15.62 16.40 2.82
N GLY A 268 16.56 16.88 2.00
CA GLY A 268 17.77 17.55 2.46
C GLY A 268 17.45 18.89 3.10
N ALA A 269 17.87 19.10 4.35
CA ALA A 269 17.54 20.29 5.13
C ALA A 269 18.10 21.58 4.51
N GLN A 270 19.26 21.51 3.85
CA GLN A 270 19.88 22.67 3.20
C GLN A 270 19.20 23.05 1.88
N SER A 271 18.75 22.07 1.09
CA SER A 271 18.26 22.28 -0.27
C SER A 271 16.74 22.31 -0.37
N GLY A 272 16.02 21.72 0.58
CA GLY A 272 14.59 21.43 0.48
C GLY A 272 14.25 20.39 -0.60
N ARG A 273 15.26 19.71 -1.15
CA ARG A 273 15.14 18.73 -2.24
C ARG A 273 15.16 17.31 -1.74
N CYS A 274 14.58 16.41 -2.52
CA CYS A 274 14.43 15.01 -2.19
C CYS A 274 15.62 14.19 -2.67
N VAL A 275 16.01 13.18 -1.90
CA VAL A 275 16.86 12.08 -2.39
C VAL A 275 16.07 11.35 -3.48
N ASP A 276 16.67 11.29 -4.67
CA ASP A 276 16.02 10.94 -5.93
C ASP A 276 16.88 9.92 -6.67
N VAL A 277 16.21 8.93 -7.28
CA VAL A 277 16.84 8.06 -8.28
C VAL A 277 16.67 8.71 -9.66
N PRO A 278 17.76 9.12 -10.33
CA PRO A 278 17.69 9.84 -11.60
C PRO A 278 16.90 9.10 -12.67
N ASN A 279 16.01 9.83 -13.36
CA ASN A 279 15.20 9.33 -14.48
C ASN A 279 14.35 8.09 -14.13
N SER A 280 14.03 7.89 -12.85
CA SER A 280 13.33 6.71 -12.34
C SER A 280 14.01 5.37 -12.71
N SER A 281 15.34 5.38 -12.89
CA SER A 281 16.13 4.21 -13.23
C SER A 281 16.02 3.13 -12.16
N GLN A 282 15.76 1.88 -12.56
CA GLN A 282 15.77 0.72 -11.66
C GLN A 282 17.06 -0.10 -11.78
N SER A 283 18.05 0.40 -12.53
CA SER A 283 19.33 -0.28 -12.74
C SER A 283 20.19 -0.20 -11.48
N ALA A 284 20.66 -1.36 -11.01
CA ALA A 284 21.64 -1.44 -9.93
C ALA A 284 22.92 -0.67 -10.30
N GLY A 285 23.46 0.09 -9.35
CA GLY A 285 24.59 0.99 -9.56
C GLY A 285 24.20 2.43 -9.92
N THR A 286 22.91 2.73 -10.12
CA THR A 286 22.48 4.11 -10.37
C THR A 286 22.79 4.98 -9.15
N ARG A 287 23.59 6.04 -9.35
CA ARG A 287 23.94 7.00 -8.30
C ARG A 287 22.74 7.90 -7.97
N VAL A 288 22.41 8.01 -6.68
CA VAL A 288 21.30 8.86 -6.24
C VAL A 288 21.71 10.34 -6.25
N GLN A 289 20.72 11.21 -6.41
CA GLN A 289 20.90 12.65 -6.49
C GLN A 289 19.93 13.40 -5.59
N LEU A 290 20.10 14.71 -5.49
CA LEU A 290 19.04 15.63 -5.09
C LEU A 290 18.22 16.04 -6.31
N TRP A 291 16.90 16.04 -6.15
CA TRP A 291 15.97 16.59 -7.12
C TRP A 291 14.78 17.26 -6.44
N ASP A 292 14.14 18.22 -7.11
CA ASP A 292 12.92 18.84 -6.61
C ASP A 292 11.88 17.75 -6.28
N CYS A 293 11.26 17.91 -5.10
CA CYS A 293 10.32 16.93 -4.60
C CYS A 293 9.06 16.90 -5.47
N ASN A 294 8.78 15.78 -6.14
CA ASN A 294 7.69 15.64 -7.09
C ASN A 294 6.72 14.50 -6.73
N GLY A 295 6.98 13.77 -5.64
CA GLY A 295 6.10 12.73 -5.12
C GLY A 295 6.09 11.43 -5.93
N GLN A 296 6.99 11.29 -6.91
CA GLN A 296 7.08 10.07 -7.71
C GLN A 296 7.79 8.94 -6.95
N ALA A 297 7.59 7.70 -7.43
CA ALA A 297 8.11 6.49 -6.81
C ALA A 297 9.65 6.50 -6.66
N ASN A 298 10.36 7.21 -7.53
CA ASN A 298 11.82 7.36 -7.50
C ASN A 298 12.33 8.27 -6.36
N GLN A 299 11.43 8.90 -5.60
CA GLN A 299 11.70 9.70 -4.40
C GLN A 299 11.00 9.13 -3.15
N SER A 300 10.38 7.95 -3.28
CA SER A 300 9.59 7.33 -2.23
C SER A 300 10.42 6.25 -1.55
N TRP A 301 10.91 6.57 -0.35
CA TRP A 301 11.84 5.72 0.40
C TRP A 301 11.18 5.09 1.62
N THR A 302 11.28 3.77 1.72
CA THR A 302 10.81 3.00 2.87
C THR A 302 11.97 2.72 3.80
N TYR A 303 11.89 3.18 5.05
CA TYR A 303 12.86 2.79 6.08
C TYR A 303 12.40 1.52 6.80
N THR A 304 13.15 0.42 6.66
CA THR A 304 12.77 -0.88 7.20
C THR A 304 13.31 -1.12 8.62
N SER A 305 12.75 -2.11 9.31
CA SER A 305 13.30 -2.60 10.59
C SER A 305 14.73 -3.14 10.46
N GLY A 306 15.10 -3.62 9.27
CA GLY A 306 16.47 -3.99 8.91
C GLY A 306 17.40 -2.82 8.64
N LYS A 307 16.99 -1.59 8.98
CA LYS A 307 17.74 -0.33 8.76
C LYS A 307 18.01 -0.01 7.28
N GLN A 308 17.27 -0.59 6.34
CA GLN A 308 17.45 -0.28 4.92
C GLN A 308 16.55 0.88 4.50
N LEU A 309 17.03 1.74 3.60
CA LEU A 309 16.21 2.73 2.89
C LEU A 309 15.90 2.18 1.50
N GLN A 310 14.69 1.63 1.32
CA GLN A 310 14.28 0.94 0.10
C GLN A 310 13.52 1.87 -0.84
N VAL A 311 13.76 1.73 -2.15
CA VAL A 311 13.02 2.36 -3.24
C VAL A 311 12.56 1.28 -4.21
N TYR A 312 11.40 1.46 -4.85
CA TYR A 312 10.76 0.47 -5.75
C TYR A 312 10.46 -0.90 -5.12
N GLY A 313 10.58 -1.05 -3.80
CA GLY A 313 10.30 -2.28 -3.05
C GLY A 313 11.42 -3.33 -3.07
N ASN A 314 12.41 -3.23 -3.95
CA ASN A 314 13.50 -4.21 -4.07
C ASN A 314 14.91 -3.59 -4.20
N MET A 315 15.02 -2.27 -4.31
CA MET A 315 16.29 -1.55 -4.39
C MET A 315 16.57 -0.82 -3.08
N CYS A 316 17.82 -0.79 -2.65
CA CYS A 316 18.26 -0.22 -1.38
C CYS A 316 19.27 0.90 -1.64
N LEU A 317 19.20 1.98 -0.85
CA LEU A 317 20.27 2.97 -0.73
C LEU A 317 21.53 2.25 -0.25
N ASP A 318 22.63 2.36 -1.00
CA ASP A 318 23.81 1.52 -0.86
C ASP A 318 25.09 2.36 -0.96
N ALA A 319 26.02 2.15 -0.02
CA ALA A 319 27.38 2.66 -0.13
C ALA A 319 28.18 1.80 -1.12
N ASN A 320 28.41 2.36 -2.31
CA ASN A 320 28.96 1.64 -3.46
C ASN A 320 30.23 0.86 -3.11
N GLY A 321 30.27 -0.42 -3.51
CA GLY A 321 31.42 -1.30 -3.29
C GLY A 321 31.76 -1.51 -1.81
N LYS A 322 30.82 -1.30 -0.89
CA LYS A 322 31.05 -1.32 0.57
C LYS A 322 32.06 -0.27 1.04
N GLY A 323 32.19 0.83 0.30
CA GLY A 323 33.16 1.88 0.60
C GLY A 323 32.93 2.51 1.98
N THR A 324 34.02 2.77 2.70
CA THR A 324 34.04 3.38 4.04
C THR A 324 34.81 4.69 4.11
N SER A 325 35.15 5.26 2.95
CA SER A 325 35.94 6.49 2.82
C SER A 325 35.07 7.67 2.39
N ASN A 326 35.50 8.89 2.73
CA ASN A 326 34.91 10.12 2.22
C ASN A 326 34.87 10.12 0.69
N GLY A 327 33.76 10.56 0.11
CA GLY A 327 33.53 10.56 -1.34
C GLY A 327 32.97 9.25 -1.90
N THR A 328 32.79 8.20 -1.07
CA THR A 328 32.13 6.95 -1.51
C THR A 328 30.76 7.28 -2.10
N ALA A 329 30.51 6.78 -3.32
CA ALA A 329 29.24 7.01 -4.01
C ALA A 329 28.07 6.35 -3.27
N VAL A 330 26.95 7.06 -3.18
CA VAL A 330 25.69 6.46 -2.72
C VAL A 330 24.86 6.13 -3.94
N ILE A 331 24.50 4.86 -4.08
CA ILE A 331 23.81 4.30 -5.24
C ILE A 331 22.53 3.59 -4.79
N ILE A 332 21.75 3.10 -5.76
CA ILE A 332 20.80 2.02 -5.51
C ILE A 332 21.40 0.67 -5.92
N TRP A 333 21.13 -0.37 -5.14
CA TRP A 333 21.50 -1.74 -5.45
C TRP A 333 20.40 -2.71 -5.00
N SER A 334 20.33 -3.91 -5.58
CA SER A 334 19.39 -4.93 -5.11
C SER A 334 19.56 -5.15 -3.61
N CYS A 335 18.45 -5.09 -2.88
CA CYS A 335 18.46 -5.29 -1.43
C CYS A 335 18.98 -6.69 -1.09
N ASN A 336 20.06 -6.77 -0.32
CA ASN A 336 20.75 -8.03 0.01
C ASN A 336 21.07 -8.18 1.51
N GLY A 337 20.64 -7.22 2.33
CA GLY A 337 20.78 -7.25 3.79
C GLY A 337 22.18 -6.93 4.33
N GLN A 338 23.16 -6.65 3.45
CA GLN A 338 24.52 -6.33 3.87
C GLN A 338 24.63 -4.97 4.56
N SER A 339 25.65 -4.80 5.39
CA SER A 339 25.82 -3.63 6.26
C SER A 339 26.01 -2.31 5.51
N ASN A 340 26.48 -2.32 4.27
CA ASN A 340 26.59 -1.14 3.40
C ASN A 340 25.23 -0.63 2.88
N GLN A 341 24.15 -1.38 3.09
CA GLN A 341 22.77 -0.98 2.80
C GLN A 341 21.98 -0.61 4.06
N GLN A 342 22.63 -0.63 5.23
CA GLN A 342 22.00 -0.34 6.50
C GLN A 342 22.38 1.06 6.97
N TRP A 343 21.40 1.82 7.42
CA TRP A 343 21.49 3.23 7.76
C TRP A 343 20.84 3.51 9.11
N ASN A 344 21.49 4.27 9.98
CA ASN A 344 20.85 4.84 11.17
C ASN A 344 20.24 6.19 10.79
N VAL A 345 18.93 6.32 10.93
CA VAL A 345 18.21 7.60 10.81
C VAL A 345 18.14 8.22 12.20
N ASN A 346 18.91 9.27 12.43
CA ASN A 346 19.11 9.84 13.77
C ASN A 346 18.19 11.03 14.03
N SER A 347 17.85 11.27 15.30
CA SER A 347 16.97 12.38 15.73
C SER A 347 17.54 13.78 15.43
N ASN A 348 18.85 13.89 15.25
CA ASN A 348 19.52 15.13 14.86
C ASN A 348 19.46 15.40 13.33
N GLY A 349 18.75 14.57 12.58
CA GLY A 349 18.59 14.67 11.12
C GLY A 349 19.71 14.00 10.31
N THR A 350 20.77 13.48 10.93
CA THR A 350 21.80 12.77 10.15
C THR A 350 21.33 11.36 9.79
N ILE A 351 21.72 10.89 8.60
CA ILE A 351 21.58 9.50 8.18
C ILE A 351 22.99 8.92 8.10
N THR A 352 23.34 7.94 8.95
CA THR A 352 24.70 7.38 9.02
C THR A 352 24.74 5.94 8.53
N GLY A 353 25.75 5.58 7.74
CA GLY A 353 25.96 4.21 7.32
C GLY A 353 26.35 3.33 8.50
N VAL A 354 25.67 2.20 8.70
CA VAL A 354 25.98 1.26 9.79
C VAL A 354 27.39 0.68 9.63
N GLN A 355 27.81 0.39 8.40
CA GLN A 355 29.16 -0.14 8.13
C GLN A 355 30.27 0.92 8.26
N SER A 356 30.07 2.10 7.69
CA SER A 356 31.13 3.11 7.57
C SER A 356 31.19 4.07 8.75
N GLY A 357 30.08 4.26 9.47
CA GLY A 357 29.90 5.33 10.44
C GLY A 357 29.84 6.74 9.82
N LEU A 358 29.94 6.85 8.49
CA LEU A 358 29.91 8.13 7.77
C LEU A 358 28.48 8.59 7.52
N CYS A 359 28.31 9.91 7.34
CA CYS A 359 27.04 10.54 7.06
C CYS A 359 26.71 10.51 5.56
N LEU A 360 25.43 10.35 5.23
CA LEU A 360 24.89 10.73 3.93
C LEU A 360 25.11 12.24 3.75
N ASP A 361 25.68 12.61 2.62
CA ASP A 361 26.17 13.96 2.37
C ASP A 361 25.74 14.42 0.97
N ALA A 362 25.20 15.64 0.90
CA ALA A 362 24.87 16.33 -0.34
C ALA A 362 25.87 17.49 -0.56
N PRO A 363 26.91 17.32 -1.41
CA PRO A 363 27.97 18.34 -1.56
C PRO A 363 27.52 19.64 -2.23
N GLY A 364 26.27 19.72 -2.66
CA GLY A 364 25.64 20.88 -3.30
C GLY A 364 24.13 20.89 -3.06
N THR A 365 23.46 21.95 -3.53
CA THR A 365 22.02 22.14 -3.30
C THR A 365 21.18 22.07 -4.57
N ALA A 366 21.79 22.02 -5.75
CA ALA A 366 21.10 22.04 -7.04
C ALA A 366 20.52 20.67 -7.41
N ASN A 367 19.51 20.67 -8.29
CA ASN A 367 19.05 19.46 -8.98
C ASN A 367 20.24 18.78 -9.68
N GLY A 368 20.35 17.47 -9.53
CA GLY A 368 21.46 16.69 -10.07
C GLY A 368 22.67 16.57 -9.14
N THR A 369 22.65 17.19 -7.95
CA THR A 369 23.72 16.99 -6.96
C THR A 369 23.75 15.53 -6.54
N GLN A 370 24.81 14.81 -6.90
CA GLN A 370 24.98 13.40 -6.53
C GLN A 370 25.38 13.25 -5.07
N LEU A 371 24.74 12.32 -4.35
CA LEU A 371 25.06 12.09 -2.94
C LEU A 371 26.32 11.25 -2.77
N GLN A 372 26.93 11.38 -1.60
CA GLN A 372 28.13 10.68 -1.20
C GLN A 372 28.12 10.34 0.29
N LEU A 373 29.10 9.55 0.72
CA LEU A 373 29.45 9.45 2.14
C LEU A 373 30.51 10.50 2.49
N TRP A 374 30.36 11.10 3.66
CA TRP A 374 31.36 12.01 4.21
C TRP A 374 31.44 11.92 5.73
N SER A 375 32.56 12.35 6.29
CA SER A 375 32.75 12.45 7.73
C SER A 375 31.66 13.35 8.33
N CYS A 376 31.03 12.89 9.40
CA CYS A 376 29.94 13.61 10.04
C CYS A 376 30.44 14.90 10.69
N GLY A 377 30.08 16.04 10.10
CA GLY A 377 30.46 17.39 10.56
C GLY A 377 29.32 18.20 11.15
N GLY A 378 28.09 17.66 11.19
CA GLY A 378 26.91 18.32 11.77
C GLY A 378 26.34 19.47 10.92
N GLN A 379 26.85 19.66 9.71
CA GLN A 379 26.46 20.71 8.76
C GLN A 379 25.10 20.42 8.11
N ALA A 380 24.43 21.44 7.55
CA ALA A 380 23.08 21.30 7.00
C ALA A 380 23.00 20.38 5.76
N ASN A 381 24.09 20.24 4.99
CA ASN A 381 24.21 19.31 3.86
C ASN A 381 24.21 17.82 4.27
N GLN A 382 24.29 17.54 5.57
CA GLN A 382 24.25 16.18 6.14
C GLN A 382 22.99 15.94 6.98
N ARG A 383 22.01 16.86 6.92
CA ARG A 383 20.74 16.75 7.64
C ARG A 383 19.61 16.49 6.66
N PHE A 384 18.77 15.52 7.00
CA PHE A 384 17.63 15.07 6.22
C PHE A 384 16.43 14.85 7.13
N SER A 385 15.23 15.05 6.59
CA SER A 385 13.97 14.65 7.23
C SER A 385 13.30 13.55 6.42
N LEU A 386 12.64 12.62 7.10
CA LEU A 386 11.78 11.62 6.47
C LEU A 386 10.32 12.07 6.61
N SER A 387 9.71 12.52 5.52
CA SER A 387 8.39 13.18 5.51
C SER A 387 7.40 12.60 4.52
#